data_AF-A0A1E3PJG3-F1
#
_entry.id   AF-A0A1E3PJG3-F1
#
_cell.length_a   1.000
_cell.length_b   1.000
_cell.length_c   1.000
_cell.angle_alpha   90.00
_cell.angle_beta   90.00
_cell.angle_gamma   90.00
#
_symmetry.space_group_name_H-M   'P 1'
#
loop_
_entity.id
_entity.type
_entity.pdbx_description
1 polymer ?
#
loop_
_entity_poly.entity_id
_entity_poly.type
_entity_poly.pdbx_seq_one_letter_code
_entity_poly.pdbx_strand_id
1 'polypeptide(L)'
;MAPTRRKEEPAAKANNRAKVYTAKTEPAAPTSAGRLSTPPTEIIVDPMDFESLPLDSLRKYKTLYKLSTPSALSHDGFLLNSAVGKKTYSYKHQNRVTKAELAAATKKHFMAQPVRESEIIVDFIYAVKNQDRAFKLQFNP
;
A
#
# COMPACT_ATOMS: atom_id res chain seq x y z
N MET A 1 -52.77 36.56 -21.14
CA MET A 1 -51.35 36.97 -21.17
C MET A 1 -50.69 36.39 -19.92
N ALA A 2 -49.95 35.30 -20.07
CA ALA A 2 -49.39 34.50 -18.97
C ALA A 2 -47.88 34.74 -18.83
N PRO A 3 -47.32 34.81 -17.62
CA PRO A 3 -45.88 34.67 -17.41
C PRO A 3 -45.54 33.22 -16.98
N THR A 4 -44.65 32.59 -17.74
CA THR A 4 -44.21 31.20 -17.60
C THR A 4 -43.24 30.99 -16.44
N ARG A 5 -43.52 29.97 -15.62
CA ARG A 5 -42.73 29.48 -14.47
C ARG A 5 -41.47 28.73 -14.95
N ARG A 6 -40.27 29.27 -14.69
CA ARG A 6 -38.99 28.56 -14.84
C ARG A 6 -38.88 27.47 -13.77
N LYS A 7 -38.53 26.24 -14.18
CA LYS A 7 -38.13 25.14 -13.31
C LYS A 7 -36.61 25.13 -13.24
N GLU A 8 -36.04 25.00 -12.05
CA GLU A 8 -34.62 24.68 -11.83
C GLU A 8 -34.51 23.44 -10.91
N GLU A 9 -33.34 22.79 -11.01
CA GLU A 9 -32.79 21.58 -10.36
C GLU A 9 -32.85 20.23 -11.12
N PRO A 10 -31.85 19.33 -10.95
CA PRO A 10 -30.40 19.55 -10.97
C PRO A 10 -29.62 18.49 -11.81
N ALA A 11 -28.30 18.60 -11.78
CA ALA A 11 -27.26 17.87 -12.50
C ALA A 11 -27.43 16.35 -12.69
N ALA A 12 -27.13 15.83 -13.89
CA ALA A 12 -26.80 14.43 -14.10
C ALA A 12 -25.95 14.17 -15.36
N LYS A 13 -24.89 13.37 -15.14
CA LYS A 13 -24.12 12.51 -16.07
C LYS A 13 -22.99 13.15 -16.90
N ALA A 14 -21.85 13.30 -16.21
CA ALA A 14 -20.54 13.14 -16.82
C ALA A 14 -20.39 11.71 -17.37
N ASN A 15 -20.13 11.58 -18.68
CA ASN A 15 -19.89 10.31 -19.35
C ASN A 15 -18.51 10.36 -20.02
N ASN A 16 -17.46 10.09 -19.24
CA ASN A 16 -16.10 10.00 -19.77
C ASN A 16 -15.80 8.53 -20.09
N ARG A 17 -16.03 8.20 -21.37
CA ARG A 17 -15.70 6.92 -22.00
C ARG A 17 -14.21 6.62 -21.85
N ALA A 18 -13.94 5.36 -21.53
CA ALA A 18 -12.64 4.73 -21.54
C ALA A 18 -11.86 5.04 -22.83
N LYS A 19 -10.64 5.57 -22.68
CA LYS A 19 -9.65 5.61 -23.75
C LYS A 19 -8.96 4.24 -23.80
N VAL A 20 -9.46 3.37 -24.67
CA VAL A 20 -8.74 2.18 -25.14
C VAL A 20 -7.81 2.64 -26.25
N TYR A 21 -6.50 2.54 -26.05
CA TYR A 21 -5.51 2.84 -27.08
C TYR A 21 -5.48 1.69 -28.09
N THR A 22 -5.94 1.96 -29.30
CA THR A 22 -5.83 1.07 -30.46
C THR A 22 -4.46 1.27 -31.12
N ALA A 23 -3.68 0.20 -31.23
CA ALA A 23 -2.48 0.13 -32.05
C ALA A 23 -2.85 0.31 -33.53
N LYS A 24 -2.16 1.20 -34.24
CA LYS A 24 -2.20 1.32 -35.70
C LYS A 24 -0.85 0.89 -36.26
N THR A 25 -0.90 -0.21 -37.02
CA THR A 25 0.10 -0.70 -37.99
C THR A 25 -0.07 0.14 -39.28
N GLU A 26 0.95 0.81 -39.86
CA GLU A 26 1.88 0.42 -40.97
C GLU A 26 2.30 1.76 -41.68
N PRO A 27 3.26 1.87 -42.65
CA PRO A 27 4.34 1.00 -43.13
C PRO A 27 5.74 1.68 -43.21
N ALA A 28 6.74 0.94 -43.73
CA ALA A 28 8.18 1.22 -43.75
C ALA A 28 8.70 2.18 -44.84
N ALA A 29 9.84 2.86 -44.56
CA ALA A 29 10.90 3.21 -45.53
C ALA A 29 12.22 3.61 -44.81
N PRO A 30 13.42 3.47 -45.44
CA PRO A 30 14.65 3.04 -44.77
C PRO A 30 15.75 4.12 -44.62
N THR A 31 16.82 3.74 -43.90
CA THR A 31 18.22 4.24 -43.98
C THR A 31 18.68 5.24 -42.91
N SER A 32 19.39 4.74 -41.88
CA SER A 32 20.80 5.05 -41.57
C SER A 32 21.14 4.94 -40.07
N ALA A 33 22.30 4.34 -39.83
CA ALA A 33 23.12 4.40 -38.61
C ALA A 33 22.59 3.77 -37.30
N GLY A 34 23.13 2.59 -36.98
CA GLY A 34 23.58 2.23 -35.64
C GLY A 34 22.55 2.25 -34.51
N ARG A 35 21.58 1.33 -34.53
CA ARG A 35 20.86 0.97 -33.30
C ARG A 35 21.76 0.09 -32.44
N LEU A 36 22.33 0.67 -31.38
CA LEU A 36 22.64 -0.10 -30.18
C LEU A 36 21.37 -0.86 -29.80
N SER A 37 21.46 -2.18 -29.72
CA SER A 37 20.43 -2.99 -29.07
C SER A 37 20.23 -2.43 -27.67
N THR A 38 19.07 -1.85 -27.39
CA THR A 38 18.60 -1.76 -26.02
C THR A 38 18.69 -3.18 -25.44
N PRO A 39 19.44 -3.42 -24.36
CA PRO A 39 19.46 -4.74 -23.74
C PRO A 39 18.00 -5.09 -23.41
N PRO A 40 17.58 -6.36 -23.58
CA PRO A 40 16.27 -6.80 -23.14
C PRO A 40 16.05 -6.25 -21.74
N THR A 41 15.06 -5.38 -21.58
CA THR A 41 14.66 -4.90 -20.27
C THR A 41 14.17 -6.12 -19.53
N GLU A 42 15.08 -6.78 -18.81
CA GLU A 42 14.71 -7.73 -17.77
C GLU A 42 13.68 -6.98 -16.94
N ILE A 43 12.50 -7.57 -16.84
CA ILE A 43 11.40 -7.02 -16.07
C ILE A 43 11.96 -7.02 -14.64
N ILE A 44 12.48 -5.88 -14.20
CA ILE A 44 12.86 -5.64 -12.82
C ILE A 44 11.53 -5.64 -12.09
N VAL A 45 11.08 -6.84 -11.73
CA VAL A 45 10.01 -7.02 -10.77
C VAL A 45 10.53 -6.28 -9.54
N ASP A 46 9.83 -5.21 -9.14
CA ASP A 46 10.09 -4.51 -7.89
C ASP A 46 10.32 -5.60 -6.83
N PRO A 47 11.54 -5.79 -6.33
CA PRO A 47 11.86 -6.97 -5.52
C PRO A 47 11.13 -6.96 -4.16
N MET A 48 10.35 -5.91 -3.89
CA MET A 48 9.67 -5.68 -2.64
C MET A 48 8.17 -5.42 -2.85
N ASP A 49 7.42 -6.52 -3.00
CA ASP A 49 5.96 -6.49 -2.98
C ASP A 49 5.41 -6.55 -1.54
N PHE A 50 4.91 -5.41 -1.06
CA PHE A 50 4.32 -5.29 0.28
C PHE A 50 2.92 -5.91 0.39
N GLU A 51 2.27 -6.23 -0.73
CA GLU A 51 0.96 -6.91 -0.71
C GLU A 51 1.10 -8.41 -0.45
N SER A 52 2.19 -9.02 -0.94
CA SER A 52 2.53 -10.43 -0.65
C SER A 52 2.82 -10.68 0.84
N LEU A 53 3.29 -9.67 1.58
CA LEU A 53 3.64 -9.79 3.00
C LEU A 53 2.42 -10.17 3.86
N PRO A 54 2.61 -10.96 4.93
CA PRO A 54 1.53 -11.29 5.85
C PRO A 54 1.06 -10.03 6.60
N LEU A 55 -0.24 -9.99 6.92
CA LEU A 55 -0.86 -8.84 7.59
C LEU A 55 -0.21 -8.54 8.95
N ASP A 56 0.25 -9.57 9.67
CA ASP A 56 0.89 -9.41 10.96
C ASP A 56 2.25 -8.71 10.86
N SER A 57 3.01 -8.93 9.80
CA SER A 57 4.28 -8.21 9.56
C SER A 57 4.02 -6.73 9.29
N LEU A 58 2.99 -6.41 8.48
CA LEU A 58 2.58 -5.01 8.23
C LEU A 58 2.13 -4.32 9.52
N ARG A 59 1.39 -5.03 10.38
CA ARG A 59 0.95 -4.51 11.70
C ARG A 59 2.13 -4.30 12.65
N LYS A 60 3.07 -5.24 12.72
CA LYS A 60 4.30 -5.13 13.52
C LYS A 60 5.12 -3.93 13.07
N TYR A 61 5.31 -3.77 11.76
CA TYR A 61 6.00 -2.61 11.20
C TYR A 61 5.34 -1.30 11.64
N LYS A 62 4.01 -1.22 11.52
CA LYS A 62 3.24 -0.06 11.98
C LYS A 62 3.49 0.25 13.46
N THR A 63 3.46 -0.76 14.34
CA THR A 63 3.67 -0.56 15.79
C THR A 63 5.09 -0.14 16.13
N LEU A 64 6.10 -0.68 15.42
CA LEU A 64 7.51 -0.35 15.65
C LEU A 64 7.84 1.08 15.24
N TYR A 65 7.36 1.50 14.06
CA TYR A 65 7.60 2.84 13.50
C TYR A 65 6.53 3.87 13.85
N LYS A 66 5.54 3.50 14.69
CA LYS A 66 4.41 4.35 15.12
C LYS A 66 3.75 5.09 13.96
N LEU A 67 3.43 4.36 12.89
CA LEU A 67 2.87 4.95 11.68
C LEU A 67 1.48 5.55 11.97
N SER A 68 1.23 6.76 11.46
CA SER A 68 0.00 7.53 11.70
C SER A 68 -1.28 6.88 11.13
N THR A 69 -1.13 5.96 10.17
CA THR A 69 -2.29 5.30 9.54
C THR A 69 -3.04 4.38 10.51
N PRO A 70 -4.38 4.25 10.38
CA PRO A 70 -5.13 3.32 11.22
C PRO A 70 -4.67 1.87 11.02
N SER A 71 -4.89 0.99 12.01
CA SER A 71 -4.51 -0.43 11.88
C SER A 71 -5.62 -1.20 11.18
N ALA A 72 -5.26 -2.19 10.36
CA ALA A 72 -6.23 -3.14 9.80
C ALA A 72 -6.91 -3.98 10.90
N LEU A 73 -6.17 -4.27 11.99
CA LEU A 73 -6.71 -4.96 13.16
C LEU A 73 -6.02 -4.41 14.43
N SER A 74 -6.80 -3.76 15.29
CA SER A 74 -6.35 -3.32 16.63
C SER A 74 -6.55 -4.45 17.66
N HIS A 75 -5.92 -4.34 18.83
CA HIS A 75 -6.17 -5.21 19.97
C HIS A 75 -7.66 -5.18 20.36
N ASP A 76 -8.26 -4.00 20.47
CA ASP A 76 -9.69 -3.84 20.75
C ASP A 76 -10.54 -4.48 19.65
N GLY A 77 -10.07 -4.40 18.41
CA GLY A 77 -10.72 -5.03 17.27
C GLY A 77 -10.72 -6.55 17.33
N PHE A 78 -9.67 -7.14 17.91
CA PHE A 78 -9.57 -8.57 18.19
C PHE A 78 -10.52 -8.97 19.33
N LEU A 79 -10.51 -8.23 20.44
CA LEU A 79 -11.40 -8.47 21.58
C LEU A 79 -12.88 -8.38 21.19
N LEU A 80 -13.22 -7.40 20.35
CA LEU A 80 -14.60 -7.16 19.90
C LEU A 80 -15.03 -8.09 18.76
N ASN A 81 -14.18 -9.02 18.29
CA ASN A 81 -14.54 -9.96 17.23
C ASN A 81 -15.47 -11.10 17.70
N SER A 82 -15.86 -11.11 18.97
CA SER A 82 -16.85 -12.06 19.53
C SER A 82 -18.28 -11.78 19.04
N ALA A 83 -19.17 -12.76 19.18
CA ALA A 83 -20.58 -12.62 18.78
C ALA A 83 -21.30 -11.45 19.48
N VAL A 84 -20.93 -11.18 20.73
CA VAL A 84 -21.45 -10.05 21.51
C VAL A 84 -20.75 -8.75 21.11
N GLY A 85 -19.42 -8.78 20.93
CA GLY A 85 -18.62 -7.63 20.52
C GLY A 85 -19.11 -7.00 19.21
N LYS A 86 -19.49 -7.83 18.22
CA LYS A 86 -20.02 -7.37 16.92
C LYS A 86 -21.26 -6.48 17.00
N LYS A 87 -22.05 -6.59 18.07
CA LYS A 87 -23.28 -5.79 18.27
C LYS A 87 -23.01 -4.43 18.91
N THR A 88 -21.84 -4.26 19.53
CA THR A 88 -21.48 -3.04 20.26
C THR A 88 -21.29 -1.84 19.33
N TYR A 89 -21.51 -0.64 19.86
CA TYR A 89 -21.25 0.61 19.16
C TYR A 89 -19.78 0.70 18.68
N SER A 90 -18.84 0.32 19.56
CA SER A 90 -17.40 0.35 19.30
C SER A 90 -16.96 -0.60 18.18
N TYR A 91 -17.67 -1.70 17.90
CA TYR A 91 -17.35 -2.55 16.75
C TYR A 91 -17.82 -1.94 15.43
N LYS A 92 -18.93 -1.20 15.45
CA LYS A 92 -19.51 -0.57 14.25
C LYS A 92 -18.76 0.68 13.82
N HIS A 93 -18.18 1.43 14.76
CA HIS A 93 -17.51 2.72 14.50
C HIS A 93 -15.98 2.59 14.54
N GLN A 94 -15.42 1.52 13.97
CA GLN A 94 -13.97 1.34 13.95
C GLN A 94 -13.33 1.98 12.72
N ASN A 95 -12.29 2.77 12.96
CA ASN A 95 -11.43 3.34 11.93
C ASN A 95 -10.39 2.29 11.48
N ARG A 96 -10.81 1.22 10.80
CA ARG A 96 -9.89 0.20 10.25
C ARG A 96 -9.59 0.49 8.78
N VAL A 97 -8.38 0.18 8.36
CA VAL A 97 -7.94 0.25 6.95
C VAL A 97 -7.87 -1.12 6.32
N THR A 98 -7.93 -1.16 5.00
CA THR A 98 -7.72 -2.40 4.24
C THR A 98 -6.23 -2.80 4.24
N LYS A 99 -5.94 -4.07 3.95
CA LYS A 99 -4.56 -4.57 3.84
C LYS A 99 -3.76 -3.77 2.79
N ALA A 100 -4.37 -3.52 1.63
CA ALA A 100 -3.74 -2.80 0.53
C ALA A 100 -3.35 -1.36 0.92
N GLU A 101 -4.24 -0.66 1.63
CA GLU A 101 -3.97 0.69 2.14
C GLU A 101 -2.81 0.70 3.16
N LEU A 102 -2.78 -0.27 4.07
CA LEU A 102 -1.68 -0.41 5.03
C LEU A 102 -0.35 -0.75 4.32
N ALA A 103 -0.38 -1.59 3.30
CA ALA A 103 0.79 -1.95 2.50
C ALA A 103 1.34 -0.73 1.75
N ALA A 104 0.48 0.08 1.12
CA ALA A 104 0.87 1.30 0.42
C ALA A 104 1.49 2.33 1.37
N ALA A 105 0.89 2.54 2.55
CA ALA A 105 1.44 3.43 3.57
C ALA A 105 2.81 2.95 4.09
N THR A 106 2.95 1.64 4.28
CA THR A 106 4.21 1.01 4.70
C THR A 106 5.29 1.17 3.62
N LYS A 107 4.97 0.91 2.34
CA LYS A 107 5.88 1.11 1.20
C LYS A 107 6.37 2.56 1.17
N LYS A 108 5.47 3.53 1.31
CA LYS A 108 5.82 4.96 1.32
C LYS A 108 6.79 5.30 2.46
N HIS A 109 6.52 4.82 3.68
CA HIS A 109 7.39 5.10 4.83
C HIS A 109 8.75 4.44 4.68
N PHE A 110 8.78 3.18 4.26
CA PHE A 110 10.01 2.41 4.07
C PHE A 110 10.93 3.05 3.02
N MET A 111 10.39 3.54 1.92
CA MET A 111 11.16 4.25 0.88
C MET A 111 11.69 5.62 1.33
N ALA A 112 11.03 6.26 2.30
CA ALA A 112 11.43 7.56 2.82
C ALA A 112 12.45 7.46 3.98
N GLN A 113 12.75 6.26 4.46
CA GLN A 113 13.58 6.06 5.64
C GLN A 113 15.07 6.21 5.29
N PRO A 114 15.81 7.12 5.95
CA PRO A 114 17.25 7.24 5.73
C PRO A 114 17.98 6.04 6.36
N VAL A 115 18.87 5.43 5.60
CA VAL A 115 19.58 4.21 5.98
C VAL A 115 21.08 4.38 5.72
N ARG A 116 21.90 3.95 6.69
CA ARG A 116 23.35 3.80 6.53
C ARG A 116 23.70 2.32 6.43
N GLU A 117 24.28 1.92 5.30
CA GLU A 117 24.57 0.51 5.01
C GLU A 117 25.50 -0.13 6.04
N SER A 118 26.53 0.62 6.49
CA SER A 118 27.50 0.13 7.47
C SER A 118 26.84 -0.29 8.80
N GLU A 119 25.81 0.41 9.25
CA GLU A 119 25.11 0.10 10.49
C GLU A 119 24.18 -1.11 10.32
N ILE A 120 23.41 -1.14 9.22
CA ILE A 120 22.45 -2.21 8.97
C ILE A 120 23.16 -3.56 8.78
N ILE A 121 24.30 -3.60 8.10
CA ILE A 121 25.05 -4.85 7.90
C ILE A 121 25.53 -5.40 9.24
N VAL A 122 26.06 -4.54 10.11
CA VAL A 122 26.54 -4.95 11.44
C VAL A 122 25.39 -5.43 12.31
N ASP A 123 24.28 -4.67 12.37
CA ASP A 123 23.09 -5.04 13.12
C ASP A 123 22.48 -6.35 12.62
N PHE A 124 22.47 -6.57 11.30
CA PHE A 124 21.99 -7.81 10.70
C PHE A 124 22.87 -9.00 11.08
N ILE A 125 24.19 -8.90 10.93
CA ILE A 125 25.12 -9.98 11.30
C ILE A 125 25.00 -10.29 12.79
N TYR A 126 24.88 -9.26 13.63
CA TYR A 126 24.69 -9.44 15.07
C TYR A 126 23.35 -10.12 15.38
N ALA A 127 22.26 -9.67 14.76
CA ALA A 127 20.93 -10.23 14.95
C ALA A 127 20.91 -11.72 14.55
N VAL A 128 21.46 -12.08 13.39
CA VAL A 128 21.52 -13.47 12.90
C VAL A 128 22.37 -14.37 13.79
N LYS A 129 23.50 -13.87 14.29
CA LYS A 129 24.37 -14.65 15.17
C LYS A 129 23.82 -14.84 16.59
N ASN A 130 22.94 -13.96 17.05
CA ASN A 130 22.42 -13.97 18.42
C ASN A 130 20.91 -14.25 18.51
N GLN A 131 20.28 -14.79 17.47
CA GLN A 131 18.83 -15.08 17.45
C GLN A 131 18.40 -15.94 18.64
N ASP A 132 19.22 -16.93 19.02
CA ASP A 132 18.92 -17.87 20.12
C ASP A 132 19.07 -17.25 21.52
N ARG A 133 19.74 -16.10 21.62
CA ARG A 133 19.95 -15.37 22.88
C ARG A 133 18.85 -14.34 23.14
N ALA A 134 17.98 -14.10 22.16
CA ALA A 134 16.91 -13.11 22.23
C ALA A 134 15.67 -13.62 22.99
N PHE A 135 15.86 -14.30 24.13
CA PHE A 135 14.77 -14.54 25.09
C PHE A 135 14.72 -13.40 26.10
N LYS A 136 14.12 -12.28 25.69
CA LYS A 136 13.59 -11.29 26.63
C LYS A 136 12.17 -10.96 26.19
N LEU A 137 11.19 -11.50 26.91
CA LEU A 137 9.80 -11.08 26.82
C LEU A 137 9.74 -9.67 27.42
N GLN A 138 9.94 -8.66 26.59
CA GLN A 138 9.96 -7.27 27.02
C GLN A 138 8.53 -6.75 26.86
N PHE A 139 7.83 -6.52 27.97
CA PHE A 139 6.56 -5.80 27.95
C PHE A 139 6.88 -4.31 27.76
N ASN A 140 6.92 -3.84 26.51
CA ASN A 140 6.86 -2.40 26.28
C ASN A 140 5.47 -1.92 26.72
N PRO A 141 5.39 -0.89 27.60
CA PRO A 141 4.12 -0.39 28.14
C PRO A 141 3.18 0.15 27.06
#